data_AF-A0A0A8L0P1-F1
#
_entry.id   AF-A0A0A8L0P1-F1
#
_cell.length_a   1.000
_cell.length_b   1.000
_cell.length_c   1.000
_cell.angle_alpha   90.00
_cell.angle_beta   90.00
_cell.angle_gamma   90.00
#
_symmetry.space_group_name_H-M   'P 1'
#
loop_
_entity.id
_entity.type
_entity.pdbx_description
1 polymer ?
#
loop_
_entity_poly.entity_id
_entity_poly.type
_entity_poly.pdbx_seq_one_letter_code
_entity_poly.pdbx_strand_id
1 'polypeptide(L)'
;MVTKPDKHKGSEEDAEIYGILDKPNIKYVQFGLNQRFGTWYGSNVYFGRVKKTLGFKESNNEHLSRQNCNEKINDNQYWLDTLYVCEYCFKYTDVEAELITHDQLCRYKHKPPGRMVYRSPEYTIRRVKGSKHETFCQCLCLFTKLFLDNKSVYFKVKQFEFYIVYETNSTKPMAFFSKDLYSYHQNNLACILVFPPYQRRKLGTLLIEFSYILSRNQNLVSGPEQPLSPFGLIGYLKFWCYSIVWHLTEGELNAVASVTLNELSEATGFRIPDVIQALKHLKCLSDTEIKLNVVRSWARRNKVSKGFLIKDEYLLLDE
;
A
#
# COMPACT_ATOMS: atom_id res chain seq x y z
N MET A 1 0.30 19.60 7.02
CA MET A 1 -1.05 19.01 7.13
C MET A 1 -1.58 18.81 5.72
N VAL A 2 -1.93 17.59 5.32
CA VAL A 2 -2.52 17.32 3.99
C VAL A 2 -3.97 16.90 4.24
N THR A 3 -4.90 17.67 3.70
CA THR A 3 -6.35 17.48 3.84
C THR A 3 -6.90 16.49 2.79
N LYS A 4 -8.01 15.84 3.18
CA LYS A 4 -8.75 14.78 2.46
C LYS A 4 -9.24 15.25 1.06
N PRO A 5 -9.18 14.42 0.00
CA PRO A 5 -9.94 14.64 -1.24
C PRO A 5 -11.39 14.14 -1.10
N ASP A 6 -12.34 14.84 -1.72
CA ASP A 6 -13.78 14.55 -1.66
C ASP A 6 -14.16 13.14 -2.19
N LYS A 7 -15.20 12.54 -1.61
CA LYS A 7 -15.64 11.18 -1.91
C LYS A 7 -17.13 11.06 -2.28
N HIS A 8 -17.39 10.16 -3.24
CA HIS A 8 -18.71 9.63 -3.62
C HIS A 8 -19.39 8.94 -2.42
N LYS A 9 -20.71 9.18 -2.25
CA LYS A 9 -21.57 8.52 -1.25
C LYS A 9 -21.92 7.09 -1.70
N GLY A 10 -21.55 6.08 -0.92
CA GLY A 10 -22.08 4.70 -1.02
C GLY A 10 -23.34 4.52 -0.17
N SER A 11 -24.09 3.43 -0.38
CA SER A 11 -25.32 3.12 0.37
C SER A 11 -25.02 2.57 1.78
N GLU A 12 -26.02 2.58 2.68
CA GLU A 12 -25.88 2.05 4.05
C GLU A 12 -25.53 0.55 4.08
N GLU A 13 -25.92 -0.22 3.06
CA GLU A 13 -25.58 -1.65 2.93
C GLU A 13 -24.09 -1.87 2.61
N ASP A 14 -23.45 -0.96 1.86
CA ASP A 14 -22.02 -1.00 1.56
C ASP A 14 -21.16 -0.75 2.82
N ALA A 15 -21.68 0.06 3.76
CA ALA A 15 -21.01 0.37 5.02
C ALA A 15 -20.89 -0.86 5.95
N GLU A 16 -21.87 -1.77 5.91
CA GLU A 16 -21.86 -3.01 6.71
C GLU A 16 -20.89 -4.05 6.16
N ILE A 17 -20.80 -4.21 4.83
CA ILE A 17 -20.01 -5.28 4.20
C ILE A 17 -18.50 -4.93 4.21
N TYR A 18 -18.15 -3.67 3.95
CA TYR A 18 -16.75 -3.24 3.80
C TYR A 18 -16.20 -2.49 5.01
N GLY A 19 -17.05 -2.24 6.00
CA GLY A 19 -16.70 -1.56 7.23
C GLY A 19 -16.21 -0.13 7.03
N ILE A 20 -16.77 0.55 6.03
CA ILE A 20 -16.45 1.93 5.67
C ILE A 20 -17.42 2.85 6.42
N LEU A 21 -16.88 3.91 7.02
CA LEU A 21 -17.68 4.98 7.62
C LEU A 21 -17.30 6.30 6.96
N ASP A 22 -18.28 7.19 6.77
CA ASP A 22 -18.09 8.50 6.12
C ASP A 22 -17.09 9.39 6.85
N LYS A 23 -17.04 9.25 8.17
CA LYS A 23 -16.19 10.01 9.08
C LYS A 23 -15.26 9.10 9.87
N PRO A 24 -14.02 9.56 10.18
CA PRO A 24 -13.14 8.85 11.09
C PRO A 24 -13.78 8.64 12.46
N ASN A 25 -13.81 7.39 12.93
CA ASN A 25 -14.35 7.00 14.23
C ASN A 25 -13.26 6.72 15.28
N ILE A 26 -12.01 6.53 14.85
CA ILE A 26 -10.81 6.48 15.70
C ILE A 26 -10.05 7.79 15.48
N LYS A 27 -9.87 8.62 16.52
CA LYS A 27 -9.26 9.96 16.33
C LYS A 27 -7.77 9.87 16.02
N TYR A 28 -7.02 9.12 16.84
CA TYR A 28 -5.57 8.99 16.72
C TYR A 28 -5.12 7.53 16.70
N VAL A 29 -4.00 7.30 16.03
CA VAL A 29 -3.18 6.10 16.20
C VAL A 29 -1.89 6.49 16.90
N GLN A 30 -1.61 5.84 18.03
CA GLN A 30 -0.29 5.81 18.66
C GLN A 30 0.48 4.64 18.05
N PHE A 31 1.42 4.92 17.14
CA PHE A 31 2.21 3.92 16.42
C PHE A 31 3.60 3.77 17.06
N GLY A 32 3.81 2.66 17.75
CA GLY A 32 4.95 2.50 18.66
C GLY A 32 4.87 3.47 19.83
N LEU A 33 5.98 3.67 20.53
CA LEU A 33 6.01 4.53 21.72
C LEU A 33 6.18 6.03 21.41
N ASN A 34 6.57 6.36 20.18
CA ASN A 34 7.09 7.71 19.87
C ASN A 34 6.31 8.46 18.78
N GLN A 35 5.29 7.87 18.16
CA GLN A 35 4.60 8.49 17.03
C GLN A 35 3.09 8.47 17.23
N ARG A 36 2.45 9.63 17.07
CA ARG A 36 0.99 9.77 17.12
C ARG A 36 0.49 10.59 15.94
N PHE A 37 -0.53 10.09 15.23
CA PHE A 37 -1.11 10.79 14.09
C PHE A 37 -2.60 10.44 13.92
N GLY A 38 -3.33 11.34 13.26
CA GLY A 38 -4.76 11.14 13.00
C GLY A 38 -5.02 10.09 11.92
N THR A 39 -6.15 9.38 12.03
CA THR A 39 -6.64 8.49 10.97
C THR A 39 -7.24 9.30 9.82
N TRP A 40 -7.34 8.69 8.63
CA TRP A 40 -7.87 9.37 7.43
C TRP A 40 -9.28 8.91 7.11
N TYR A 41 -9.59 7.65 7.41
CA TYR A 41 -10.85 7.01 7.08
C TYR A 41 -11.45 6.33 8.30
N GLY A 42 -12.78 6.28 8.35
CA GLY A 42 -13.48 5.53 9.37
C GLY A 42 -13.46 4.03 9.08
N SER A 43 -13.43 3.25 10.15
CA SER A 43 -13.48 1.80 10.07
C SER A 43 -14.23 1.21 11.26
N ASN A 44 -15.36 0.54 11.01
CA ASN A 44 -16.09 -0.18 12.06
C ASN A 44 -15.45 -1.56 12.37
N VAL A 45 -14.53 -2.03 11.52
CA VAL A 45 -13.96 -3.39 11.55
C VAL A 45 -13.22 -3.71 12.85
N TYR A 46 -12.75 -2.69 13.55
CA TYR A 46 -12.09 -2.82 14.85
C TYR A 46 -13.05 -3.14 16.01
N PHE A 47 -14.34 -2.87 15.85
CA PHE A 47 -15.30 -2.81 16.94
C PHE A 47 -16.28 -3.99 16.92
N GLY A 48 -16.77 -4.35 18.10
CA GLY A 48 -17.86 -5.30 18.27
C GLY A 48 -19.16 -4.80 17.63
N ARG A 49 -20.06 -5.75 17.32
CA ARG A 49 -21.36 -5.41 16.71
C ARG A 49 -22.31 -4.73 17.69
N VAL A 50 -22.15 -5.03 18.98
CA VAL A 50 -23.09 -4.61 20.05
C VAL A 50 -22.49 -3.47 20.86
N LYS A 51 -21.23 -3.62 21.30
CA LYS A 51 -20.53 -2.57 22.05
C LYS A 51 -19.51 -1.92 21.12
N LYS A 52 -19.42 -0.59 21.14
CA LYS A 52 -18.36 0.17 20.44
C LYS A 52 -16.99 0.03 21.13
N THR A 53 -16.73 -1.15 21.70
CA THR A 53 -15.44 -1.60 22.23
C THR A 53 -14.73 -2.45 21.18
N LEU A 54 -13.41 -2.59 21.29
CA LEU A 54 -12.64 -3.38 20.33
C LEU A 54 -13.12 -4.85 20.31
N GLY A 55 -13.42 -5.38 19.13
CA GLY A 55 -14.11 -6.67 18.97
C GLY A 55 -13.37 -7.87 19.56
N PHE A 56 -12.02 -7.82 19.62
CA PHE A 56 -11.23 -8.89 20.24
C PHE A 56 -11.46 -9.03 21.75
N LYS A 57 -12.01 -8.00 22.42
CA LYS A 57 -12.38 -8.06 23.84
C LYS A 57 -13.70 -8.78 24.08
N GLU A 58 -14.59 -8.84 23.09
CA GLU A 58 -15.88 -9.54 23.22
C GLU A 58 -15.67 -11.07 23.23
N SER A 59 -14.69 -11.57 22.47
CA SER A 59 -14.33 -12.99 22.40
C SER A 59 -13.87 -13.57 23.75
N ASN A 60 -13.31 -12.74 24.64
CA ASN A 60 -12.81 -13.16 25.95
C ASN A 60 -13.87 -13.07 27.06
N ASN A 61 -15.05 -12.50 26.77
CA ASN A 61 -16.06 -12.12 27.78
C ASN A 61 -17.42 -12.77 27.55
N GLU A 62 -17.51 -13.88 26.82
CA GLU A 62 -18.79 -14.59 26.59
C GLU A 62 -19.47 -15.12 27.87
N HIS A 63 -18.84 -15.00 29.05
CA HIS A 63 -19.45 -15.37 30.33
C HIS A 63 -19.88 -14.21 31.26
N LEU A 64 -19.71 -12.94 30.88
CA LEU A 64 -20.09 -11.83 31.76
C LEU A 64 -21.02 -10.81 31.10
N SER A 65 -22.31 -10.99 31.40
CA SER A 65 -23.37 -9.99 31.49
C SER A 65 -23.82 -9.28 30.21
N ARG A 66 -25.05 -9.65 29.80
CA ARG A 66 -26.01 -8.77 29.10
C ARG A 66 -26.33 -7.58 30.02
N GLN A 67 -25.55 -6.51 29.92
CA GLN A 67 -25.98 -5.19 30.40
C GLN A 67 -26.27 -4.31 29.18
N ASN A 68 -27.51 -3.84 29.12
CA ASN A 68 -27.99 -2.83 28.18
C ASN A 68 -27.22 -1.54 28.40
N CYS A 69 -26.42 -1.13 27.42
CA CYS A 69 -25.84 0.20 27.37
C CYS A 69 -26.54 0.99 26.25
N ASN A 70 -27.73 1.51 26.57
CA ASN A 70 -28.35 2.59 25.81
C ASN A 70 -27.68 3.91 26.22
N GLU A 71 -26.45 4.13 25.78
CA GLU A 71 -25.87 5.47 25.79
C GLU A 71 -26.12 6.10 24.43
N LYS A 72 -26.93 7.17 24.42
CA LYS A 72 -27.12 8.03 23.24
C LYS A 72 -25.77 8.63 22.89
N ILE A 73 -25.15 8.11 21.85
CA ILE A 73 -23.87 8.61 21.36
C ILE A 73 -24.12 9.91 20.60
N ASN A 74 -23.51 10.98 21.09
CA ASN A 74 -23.50 12.28 20.44
C ASN A 74 -22.87 12.14 19.04
N ASP A 75 -23.55 12.63 18.00
CA ASP A 75 -23.19 12.44 16.58
C ASP A 75 -21.81 12.99 16.17
N ASN A 76 -21.14 13.70 17.08
CA ASN A 76 -19.82 14.32 16.92
C ASN A 76 -18.69 13.63 17.72
N GLN A 77 -18.94 12.49 18.36
CA GLN A 77 -17.96 11.84 19.23
C GLN A 77 -17.27 10.66 18.54
N TYR A 78 -15.93 10.70 18.51
CA TYR A 78 -15.11 9.54 18.14
C TYR A 78 -15.44 8.35 19.05
N TRP A 79 -15.49 7.15 18.48
CA TRP A 79 -15.75 5.91 19.25
C TRP A 79 -14.53 5.52 20.09
N LEU A 80 -13.33 5.88 19.62
CA LEU A 80 -12.08 5.69 20.33
C LEU A 80 -11.18 6.92 20.11
N ASP A 81 -10.65 7.50 21.19
CA ASP A 81 -9.71 8.62 21.06
C ASP A 81 -8.37 8.15 20.49
N THR A 82 -7.80 7.08 21.04
CA THR A 82 -6.49 6.59 20.61
C THR A 82 -6.46 5.07 20.50
N LEU A 83 -6.06 4.59 19.32
CA LEU A 83 -5.69 3.19 19.10
C LEU A 83 -4.16 3.06 19.23
N TYR A 84 -3.72 2.24 20.17
CA TYR A 84 -2.31 1.93 20.40
C TYR A 84 -1.91 0.75 19.52
N VAL A 85 -0.91 0.94 18.67
CA VAL A 85 -0.49 -0.03 17.64
C VAL A 85 1.01 -0.26 17.74
N CYS A 86 1.42 -1.52 17.85
CA CYS A 86 2.83 -1.89 17.81
C CYS A 86 3.45 -1.57 16.45
N GLU A 87 4.56 -0.82 16.45
CA GLU A 87 5.22 -0.40 15.20
C GLU A 87 5.89 -1.56 14.45
N TYR A 88 6.15 -2.69 15.10
CA TYR A 88 6.80 -3.85 14.48
C TYR A 88 5.82 -4.88 13.93
N CYS A 89 4.68 -5.08 14.61
CA CYS A 89 3.77 -6.19 14.32
C CYS A 89 2.32 -5.79 14.05
N PHE A 90 1.99 -4.50 14.19
CA PHE A 90 0.64 -3.92 14.02
C PHE A 90 -0.41 -4.45 15.00
N LYS A 91 -0.05 -5.29 15.99
CA LYS A 91 -0.96 -5.65 17.08
C LYS A 91 -1.43 -4.38 17.78
N TYR A 92 -2.72 -4.33 18.09
CA TYR A 92 -3.37 -3.13 18.56
C TYR A 92 -4.13 -3.35 19.88
N THR A 93 -4.33 -2.28 20.62
CA THR A 93 -5.08 -2.19 21.88
C THR A 93 -5.59 -0.77 22.07
N ASP A 94 -6.56 -0.57 22.96
CA ASP A 94 -7.04 0.72 23.45
C ASP A 94 -6.40 1.10 24.81
N VAL A 95 -5.49 0.27 25.34
CA VAL A 95 -4.79 0.49 26.63
C VAL A 95 -3.30 0.76 26.43
N GLU A 96 -2.81 1.92 26.87
CA GLU A 96 -1.42 2.33 26.72
C GLU A 96 -0.42 1.36 27.38
N ALA A 97 -0.69 0.94 28.62
CA ALA A 97 0.18 0.05 29.38
C ALA A 97 0.39 -1.32 28.68
N GLU A 98 -0.62 -1.80 27.96
CA GLU A 98 -0.52 -3.03 27.18
C GLU A 98 0.43 -2.87 25.98
N LEU A 99 0.44 -1.70 25.33
CA LEU A 99 1.40 -1.43 24.26
C LEU A 99 2.83 -1.36 24.80
N ILE A 100 3.05 -0.67 25.93
CA ILE A 100 4.37 -0.57 26.57
C ILE A 100 4.91 -1.96 26.91
N THR A 101 4.07 -2.80 27.52
CA THR A 101 4.43 -4.17 27.86
C THR A 101 4.71 -5.01 26.60
N HIS A 102 3.88 -4.85 25.56
CA HIS A 102 4.05 -5.57 24.30
C HIS A 102 5.32 -5.16 23.55
N ASP A 103 5.69 -3.87 23.54
CA ASP A 103 6.89 -3.37 22.85
C ASP A 103 8.18 -4.03 23.36
N GLN A 104 8.24 -4.33 24.65
CA GLN A 104 9.38 -5.01 25.28
C GLN A 104 9.48 -6.48 24.87
N LEU A 105 8.33 -7.13 24.61
CA LEU A 105 8.24 -8.58 24.34
C LEU A 105 8.00 -8.91 22.86
N CYS A 106 7.89 -7.91 21.99
CA CYS A 106 7.50 -8.13 20.61
C CYS A 106 8.59 -8.86 19.83
N ARG A 107 8.34 -10.12 19.45
CA ARG A 107 9.28 -10.93 18.64
C ARG A 107 9.74 -10.24 17.34
N TYR A 108 8.87 -9.42 16.74
CA TYR A 108 9.16 -8.76 15.47
C TYR A 108 10.09 -7.55 15.61
N LYS A 109 10.30 -7.05 16.84
CA LYS A 109 11.33 -6.06 17.15
C LYS A 109 12.73 -6.57 16.86
N HIS A 110 12.96 -7.87 17.07
CA HIS A 110 14.25 -8.52 16.84
C HIS A 110 14.33 -9.22 15.48
N LYS A 111 13.21 -9.76 14.97
CA LYS A 111 13.20 -10.52 13.72
C LYS A 111 11.96 -10.20 12.87
N PRO A 112 12.10 -9.43 11.76
CA PRO A 112 10.98 -9.11 10.89
C PRO A 112 10.49 -10.38 10.14
N PRO A 113 9.19 -10.44 9.78
CA PRO A 113 8.61 -11.60 9.11
C PRO A 113 9.14 -11.77 7.67
N GLY A 114 8.85 -12.95 7.10
CA GLY A 114 9.08 -13.22 5.68
C GLY A 114 10.55 -13.36 5.29
N ARG A 115 10.76 -13.53 3.99
CA ARG A 115 12.06 -13.74 3.35
C ARG A 115 12.51 -12.44 2.68
N MET A 116 13.77 -12.06 2.82
CA MET A 116 14.33 -10.91 2.10
C MET A 116 14.41 -11.22 0.61
N VAL A 117 13.94 -10.29 -0.23
CA VAL A 117 13.90 -10.38 -1.70
C VAL A 117 14.61 -9.21 -2.39
N TYR A 118 15.04 -8.22 -1.60
CA TYR A 118 15.86 -7.10 -2.03
C TYR A 118 16.68 -6.59 -0.85
N ARG A 119 17.96 -6.25 -1.06
CA ARG A 119 18.84 -5.72 -0.02
C ARG A 119 19.83 -4.69 -0.59
N SER A 120 19.46 -3.41 -0.55
CA SER A 120 20.38 -2.31 -0.85
C SER A 120 21.01 -1.74 0.44
N PRO A 121 21.99 -0.82 0.32
CA PRO A 121 22.53 -0.11 1.48
C PRO A 121 21.48 0.69 2.26
N GLU A 122 20.44 1.19 1.60
CA GLU A 122 19.41 2.04 2.22
C GLU A 122 18.18 1.24 2.69
N TYR A 123 17.70 0.29 1.87
CA TYR A 123 16.43 -0.40 2.12
C TYR A 123 16.52 -1.90 1.87
N THR A 124 15.68 -2.64 2.60
CA THR A 124 15.40 -4.05 2.33
C THR A 124 13.91 -4.25 2.03
N ILE A 125 13.59 -5.18 1.14
CA ILE A 125 12.20 -5.61 0.89
C ILE A 125 12.08 -7.07 1.30
N ARG A 126 11.05 -7.38 2.08
CA ARG A 126 10.75 -8.75 2.51
C ARG A 126 9.40 -9.21 1.96
N ARG A 127 9.39 -10.42 1.37
CA ARG A 127 8.20 -11.15 0.96
C ARG A 127 7.64 -11.92 2.15
N VAL A 128 6.45 -11.52 2.60
CA VAL A 128 5.71 -12.10 3.71
C VAL A 128 4.47 -12.82 3.15
N LYS A 129 4.41 -14.15 3.30
CA LYS A 129 3.26 -14.93 2.87
C LYS A 129 2.15 -14.85 3.91
N GLY A 130 0.95 -14.40 3.52
CA GLY A 130 -0.19 -14.29 4.42
C GLY A 130 -0.62 -15.63 5.02
N SER A 131 -0.40 -16.74 4.31
CA SER A 131 -0.63 -18.10 4.81
C SER A 131 0.30 -18.53 5.95
N LYS A 132 1.51 -17.94 6.05
CA LYS A 132 2.50 -18.25 7.11
C LYS A 132 2.45 -17.25 8.27
N HIS A 133 2.06 -16.01 8.00
CA HIS A 133 2.07 -14.91 8.96
C HIS A 133 0.68 -14.26 9.10
N GLU A 134 -0.37 -15.09 9.20
CA GLU A 134 -1.77 -14.67 9.13
C GLU A 134 -2.11 -13.51 10.07
N THR A 135 -1.88 -13.64 11.38
CA THR A 135 -2.18 -12.60 12.36
C THR A 135 -1.47 -11.27 12.06
N PHE A 136 -0.19 -11.34 11.66
CA PHE A 136 0.58 -10.14 11.31
C PHE A 136 -0.02 -9.44 10.08
N CYS A 137 -0.37 -10.21 9.05
CA CYS A 137 -0.96 -9.68 7.82
C CYS A 137 -2.38 -9.14 8.05
N GLN A 138 -3.17 -9.75 8.94
CA GLN A 138 -4.48 -9.23 9.35
C GLN A 138 -4.36 -7.89 10.08
N CYS A 139 -3.48 -7.82 11.09
CA CYS A 139 -3.20 -6.57 11.80
C CYS A 139 -2.70 -5.46 10.86
N LEU A 140 -1.79 -5.79 9.93
CA LEU A 140 -1.33 -4.86 8.89
C LEU A 140 -2.50 -4.39 8.00
N CYS A 141 -3.38 -5.28 7.58
CA CYS A 141 -4.54 -4.93 6.76
C CYS A 141 -5.52 -4.00 7.50
N LEU A 142 -5.78 -4.27 8.78
CA LEU A 142 -6.61 -3.43 9.63
C LEU A 142 -6.00 -2.04 9.78
N PHE A 143 -4.70 -1.96 10.11
CA PHE A 143 -3.99 -0.69 10.20
C PHE A 143 -4.08 0.08 8.87
N THR A 144 -3.95 -0.62 7.74
CA THR A 144 -4.05 -0.02 6.41
C THR A 144 -5.44 0.56 6.14
N LYS A 145 -6.52 -0.06 6.62
CA LYS A 145 -7.90 0.43 6.41
C LYS A 145 -8.13 1.84 6.99
N LEU A 146 -7.37 2.21 8.01
CA LEU A 146 -7.41 3.57 8.60
C LEU A 146 -6.84 4.65 7.65
N PHE A 147 -6.07 4.26 6.64
CA PHE A 147 -5.35 5.13 5.70
C PHE A 147 -5.62 4.81 4.22
N LEU A 148 -6.44 3.80 3.94
CA LEU A 148 -6.83 3.42 2.58
C LEU A 148 -8.32 3.06 2.57
N ASP A 149 -9.10 3.86 1.85
CA ASP A 149 -10.56 3.74 1.91
C ASP A 149 -11.10 2.50 1.20
N ASN A 150 -10.58 2.23 0.00
CA ASN A 150 -11.08 1.19 -0.90
C ASN A 150 -10.55 -0.21 -0.53
N LYS A 151 -10.08 -0.43 0.71
CA LYS A 151 -9.57 -1.73 1.15
C LYS A 151 -10.72 -2.60 1.65
N SER A 152 -11.09 -3.59 0.87
CA SER A 152 -12.21 -4.51 1.15
C SER A 152 -11.81 -5.79 1.89
N VAL A 153 -10.57 -6.26 1.71
CA VAL A 153 -10.10 -7.53 2.31
C VAL A 153 -9.09 -7.28 3.43
N TYR A 154 -9.42 -7.74 4.64
CA TYR A 154 -8.56 -7.61 5.82
C TYR A 154 -8.39 -8.91 6.64
N PHE A 155 -9.33 -9.85 6.59
CA PHE A 155 -9.20 -11.13 7.33
C PHE A 155 -8.75 -12.31 6.46
N LYS A 156 -9.18 -12.37 5.18
CA LYS A 156 -8.83 -13.43 4.23
C LYS A 156 -7.46 -13.18 3.59
N VAL A 157 -6.40 -13.20 4.40
CA VAL A 157 -5.03 -12.84 3.96
C VAL A 157 -4.22 -14.00 3.39
N LYS A 158 -4.69 -15.26 3.52
CA LYS A 158 -3.90 -16.46 3.14
C LYS A 158 -3.52 -16.52 1.66
N GLN A 159 -4.36 -15.93 0.80
CA GLN A 159 -4.16 -15.87 -0.65
C GLN A 159 -3.29 -14.68 -1.11
N PHE A 160 -2.78 -13.88 -0.17
CA PHE A 160 -1.97 -12.70 -0.48
C PHE A 160 -0.51 -12.89 -0.07
N GLU A 161 0.38 -12.32 -0.87
CA GLU A 161 1.74 -12.00 -0.46
C GLU A 161 1.87 -10.50 -0.17
N PHE A 162 2.68 -10.16 0.81
CA PHE A 162 2.95 -8.79 1.22
C PHE A 162 4.44 -8.52 1.02
N TYR A 163 4.76 -7.43 0.34
CA TYR A 163 6.13 -6.99 0.08
C TYR A 163 6.37 -5.73 0.89
N ILE A 164 7.14 -5.87 1.96
CA ILE A 164 7.28 -4.85 3.00
C ILE A 164 8.69 -4.26 2.96
N VAL A 165 8.77 -2.94 2.91
CA VAL A 165 10.02 -2.17 2.95
C VAL A 165 10.42 -1.88 4.38
N TYR A 166 11.70 -2.05 4.65
CA TYR A 166 12.38 -1.68 5.88
C TYR A 166 13.63 -0.85 5.52
N GLU A 167 14.03 0.04 6.41
CA GLU A 167 15.39 0.61 6.36
C GLU A 167 16.40 -0.50 6.62
N THR A 168 17.55 -0.47 5.95
CA THR A 168 18.58 -1.49 6.13
C THR A 168 19.06 -1.51 7.57
N ASN A 169 19.15 -2.71 8.15
CA ASN A 169 19.44 -2.97 9.57
C ASN A 169 18.35 -2.54 10.56
N SER A 170 17.18 -2.12 10.08
CA SER A 170 15.99 -1.88 10.92
C SER A 170 14.98 -3.03 10.81
N THR A 171 14.18 -3.19 11.85
CA THR A 171 13.04 -4.12 11.88
C THR A 171 11.70 -3.39 11.80
N LYS A 172 11.71 -2.07 11.66
CA LYS A 172 10.52 -1.22 11.56
C LYS A 172 10.00 -1.19 10.12
N PRO A 173 8.81 -1.75 9.84
CA PRO A 173 8.21 -1.70 8.52
C PRO A 173 7.83 -0.24 8.18
N MET A 174 8.09 0.17 6.94
CA MET A 174 7.92 1.58 6.52
C MET A 174 6.81 1.76 5.48
N ALA A 175 6.64 0.77 4.63
CA ALA A 175 5.67 0.75 3.55
C ALA A 175 5.46 -0.69 3.09
N PHE A 176 4.36 -0.96 2.40
CA PHE A 176 4.16 -2.25 1.76
C PHE A 176 3.28 -2.15 0.53
N PHE A 177 3.31 -3.20 -0.30
CA PHE A 177 2.18 -3.56 -1.14
C PHE A 177 1.76 -5.02 -0.90
N SER A 178 0.51 -5.34 -1.22
CA SER A 178 0.01 -6.72 -1.27
C SER A 178 -0.22 -7.15 -2.72
N LYS A 179 0.02 -8.43 -3.02
CA LYS A 179 -0.25 -9.08 -4.30
C LYS A 179 -1.16 -10.28 -4.07
N ASP A 180 -2.25 -10.35 -4.81
CA ASP A 180 -3.14 -11.52 -4.82
C ASP A 180 -2.51 -12.62 -5.69
N LEU A 181 -2.36 -13.82 -5.12
CA LEU A 181 -1.78 -14.97 -5.81
C LEU A 181 -2.69 -15.54 -6.90
N TYR A 182 -4.00 -15.31 -6.80
CA TYR A 182 -5.01 -15.85 -7.73
C TYR A 182 -5.79 -14.74 -8.45
N SER A 183 -5.13 -13.61 -8.71
CA SER A 183 -5.75 -12.47 -9.39
C SER A 183 -6.26 -12.86 -10.77
N TYR A 184 -7.58 -12.82 -10.98
CA TYR A 184 -8.21 -13.10 -12.28
C TYR A 184 -7.70 -12.15 -13.37
N HIS A 185 -7.52 -10.87 -13.04
CA HIS A 185 -6.97 -9.86 -13.94
C HIS A 185 -5.43 -9.84 -13.97
N GLN A 186 -4.77 -10.80 -13.32
CA GLN A 186 -3.31 -10.88 -13.21
C GLN A 186 -2.69 -9.57 -12.70
N ASN A 187 -3.32 -8.91 -11.72
CA ASN A 187 -2.81 -7.68 -11.11
C ASN A 187 -1.51 -7.97 -10.35
N ASN A 188 -0.49 -7.14 -10.54
CA ASN A 188 0.77 -7.27 -9.82
C ASN A 188 0.74 -6.62 -8.43
N LEU A 189 -0.29 -5.83 -8.15
CA LEU A 189 -0.46 -5.09 -6.92
C LEU A 189 -1.95 -4.90 -6.62
N ALA A 190 -2.37 -5.29 -5.42
CA ALA A 190 -3.74 -5.14 -4.92
C ALA A 190 -3.90 -3.88 -4.05
N CYS A 191 -3.04 -3.71 -3.04
CA CYS A 191 -3.04 -2.52 -2.18
C CYS A 191 -1.59 -2.04 -1.99
N ILE A 192 -1.40 -0.74 -1.86
CA ILE A 192 -0.11 -0.12 -1.53
C ILE A 192 -0.32 0.99 -0.51
N LEU A 193 0.56 1.03 0.50
CA LEU A 193 0.56 2.10 1.49
C LEU A 193 2.00 2.38 1.93
N VAL A 194 2.36 3.66 1.90
CA VAL A 194 3.51 4.18 2.67
C VAL A 194 2.97 4.69 3.99
N PHE A 195 3.45 4.14 5.11
CA PHE A 195 2.88 4.50 6.41
C PHE A 195 3.13 5.98 6.71
N PRO A 196 2.20 6.66 7.41
CA PRO A 196 2.24 8.11 7.57
C PRO A 196 3.60 8.70 8.00
N PRO A 197 4.34 8.11 8.96
CA PRO A 197 5.66 8.62 9.39
C PRO A 197 6.76 8.57 8.32
N TYR A 198 6.60 7.74 7.30
CA TYR A 198 7.63 7.45 6.29
C TYR A 198 7.26 7.96 4.89
N GLN A 199 6.19 8.74 4.77
CA GLN A 199 5.79 9.37 3.52
C GLN A 199 6.85 10.35 3.01
N ARG A 200 6.76 10.69 1.71
CA ARG A 200 7.68 11.60 1.01
C ARG A 200 9.15 11.13 0.93
N ARG A 201 9.44 9.88 1.27
CA ARG A 201 10.75 9.23 1.11
C ARG A 201 10.88 8.37 -0.17
N LYS A 202 10.03 8.63 -1.18
CA LYS A 202 9.94 7.87 -2.45
C LYS A 202 9.63 6.36 -2.32
N LEU A 203 9.31 5.86 -1.13
CA LEU A 203 9.00 4.43 -0.89
C LEU A 203 7.84 3.91 -1.75
N GLY A 204 6.85 4.75 -2.06
CA GLY A 204 5.76 4.37 -2.96
C GLY A 204 6.26 4.08 -4.38
N THR A 205 7.16 4.91 -4.91
CA THR A 205 7.80 4.69 -6.21
C THR A 205 8.66 3.43 -6.17
N LEU A 206 9.43 3.22 -5.10
CA LEU A 206 10.25 2.02 -4.90
C LEU A 206 9.39 0.74 -4.96
N LEU A 207 8.24 0.73 -4.29
CA LEU A 207 7.32 -0.40 -4.25
C LEU A 207 6.62 -0.66 -5.59
N ILE A 208 6.17 0.40 -6.28
CA ILE A 208 5.59 0.29 -7.63
C ILE A 208 6.62 -0.30 -8.60
N GLU A 209 7.86 0.21 -8.56
CA GLU A 209 8.93 -0.28 -9.40
C GLU A 209 9.24 -1.76 -9.12
N PHE A 210 9.33 -2.13 -7.84
CA PHE A 210 9.53 -3.52 -7.45
C PHE A 210 8.40 -4.45 -7.91
N SER A 211 7.13 -4.01 -7.89
CA SER A 211 6.01 -4.84 -8.37
C SER A 211 6.10 -5.15 -9.87
N TYR A 212 6.62 -4.22 -10.68
CA TYR A 212 6.89 -4.47 -12.10
C TYR A 212 8.10 -5.38 -12.32
N ILE A 213 9.15 -5.26 -11.51
CA ILE A 213 10.28 -6.21 -11.56
C ILE A 213 9.79 -7.64 -11.31
N LEU A 214 8.94 -7.86 -10.30
CA LEU A 214 8.34 -9.18 -10.06
C LEU A 214 7.51 -9.68 -11.26
N SER A 215 6.82 -8.78 -11.95
CA SER A 215 5.99 -9.14 -13.11
C SER A 215 6.87 -9.52 -14.30
N ARG A 216 7.94 -8.75 -14.57
CA ARG A 216 8.90 -9.05 -15.64
C ARG A 216 9.64 -10.35 -15.41
N ASN A 217 10.05 -10.66 -14.17
CA ASN A 217 10.64 -11.96 -13.84
C ASN A 217 9.66 -13.13 -14.05
N GLN A 218 8.35 -12.85 -14.15
CA GLN A 218 7.29 -13.82 -14.47
C GLN A 218 6.85 -13.75 -15.93
N ASN A 219 7.53 -12.97 -16.79
CA ASN A 219 7.14 -12.67 -18.17
C ASN A 219 5.69 -12.18 -18.29
N LEU A 220 5.25 -11.37 -17.32
CA LEU A 220 3.87 -10.94 -17.18
C LEU A 220 3.72 -9.45 -17.48
N VAL A 221 2.89 -9.12 -18.47
CA VAL A 221 2.35 -7.77 -18.66
C VAL A 221 1.25 -7.55 -17.62
N SER A 222 1.42 -6.56 -16.75
CA SER A 222 0.55 -6.39 -15.59
C SER A 222 0.36 -4.92 -15.20
N GLY A 223 -0.45 -4.70 -14.18
CA GLY A 223 -0.74 -3.40 -13.62
C GLY A 223 -1.44 -3.53 -12.26
N PRO A 224 -1.68 -2.40 -11.57
CA PRO A 224 -2.38 -2.40 -10.31
C PRO A 224 -3.84 -2.82 -10.46
N GLU A 225 -4.41 -3.28 -9.36
CA GLU A 225 -5.84 -3.39 -9.18
C GLU A 225 -6.50 -2.01 -9.24
N GLN A 226 -7.68 -1.97 -9.85
CA GLN A 226 -8.48 -0.77 -10.02
C GLN A 226 -9.74 -0.86 -9.12
N PRO A 227 -10.25 0.27 -8.61
CA PRO A 227 -9.79 1.64 -8.85
C PRO A 227 -8.63 2.07 -7.94
N LEU A 228 -7.65 2.78 -8.52
CA LEU A 228 -6.58 3.43 -7.75
C LEU A 228 -7.10 4.56 -6.85
N SER A 229 -6.46 4.74 -5.69
CA SER A 229 -6.66 5.97 -4.89
C SER A 229 -6.08 7.18 -5.62
N PRO A 230 -6.52 8.43 -5.35
CA PRO A 230 -5.98 9.61 -6.01
C PRO A 230 -4.45 9.74 -5.90
N PHE A 231 -3.90 9.47 -4.71
CA PHE A 231 -2.45 9.43 -4.49
C PHE A 231 -1.78 8.26 -5.20
N GLY A 232 -2.45 7.11 -5.27
CA GLY A 232 -2.01 5.95 -6.04
C GLY A 232 -1.87 6.27 -7.52
N LEU A 233 -2.90 6.88 -8.13
CA LEU A 233 -2.90 7.28 -9.54
C LEU A 233 -1.75 8.25 -9.85
N ILE A 234 -1.53 9.27 -9.02
CA ILE A 234 -0.39 10.20 -9.19
C ILE A 234 0.95 9.44 -9.13
N GLY A 235 1.09 8.52 -8.18
CA GLY A 235 2.29 7.69 -8.03
C GLY A 235 2.56 6.81 -9.25
N TYR A 236 1.53 6.13 -9.75
CA TYR A 236 1.59 5.27 -10.93
C TYR A 236 1.87 6.08 -12.20
N LEU A 237 1.15 7.18 -12.44
CA LEU A 237 1.40 8.05 -13.60
C LEU A 237 2.84 8.54 -13.63
N LYS A 238 3.38 8.97 -12.48
CA LYS A 238 4.77 9.38 -12.38
C LYS A 238 5.73 8.26 -12.76
N PHE A 239 5.51 7.04 -12.26
CA PHE A 239 6.35 5.88 -12.57
C PHE A 239 6.22 5.45 -14.03
N TRP A 240 5.00 5.33 -14.55
CA TRP A 240 4.74 4.94 -15.93
C TRP A 240 5.35 5.91 -16.93
N CYS A 241 5.15 7.21 -16.71
CA CYS A 241 5.77 8.25 -17.53
C CYS A 241 7.30 8.15 -17.49
N TYR A 242 7.88 7.97 -16.30
CA TYR A 242 9.33 7.83 -16.16
C TYR A 242 9.85 6.61 -16.92
N SER A 243 9.22 5.45 -16.76
CA SER A 243 9.63 4.20 -17.39
C SER A 243 9.52 4.27 -18.92
N ILE A 244 8.38 4.73 -19.45
CA ILE A 244 8.18 4.90 -20.90
C ILE A 244 9.24 5.84 -21.48
N VAL A 245 9.46 7.00 -20.85
CA VAL A 245 10.46 7.94 -21.33
C VAL A 245 11.86 7.33 -21.25
N TRP A 246 12.19 6.60 -20.18
CA TRP A 246 13.47 5.89 -20.07
C TRP A 246 13.68 4.90 -21.21
N HIS A 247 12.70 4.03 -21.51
CA HIS A 247 12.83 3.06 -22.61
C HIS A 247 12.98 3.75 -23.97
N LEU A 248 12.30 4.89 -24.18
CA LEU A 248 12.36 5.66 -25.43
C LEU A 248 13.63 6.52 -25.59
N THR A 249 14.38 6.81 -24.53
CA THR A 249 15.57 7.70 -24.61
C THR A 249 16.88 7.08 -24.18
N GLU A 250 16.85 6.10 -23.29
CA GLU A 250 18.03 5.45 -22.72
C GLU A 250 18.01 3.92 -22.89
N GLY A 251 16.80 3.33 -22.93
CA GLY A 251 16.60 1.89 -22.99
C GLY A 251 16.47 1.32 -24.40
N GLU A 252 15.85 0.15 -24.47
CA GLU A 252 15.78 -0.72 -25.65
C GLU A 252 15.17 -0.07 -26.90
N LEU A 253 14.31 0.95 -26.72
CA LEU A 253 13.55 1.56 -27.82
C LEU A 253 14.19 2.86 -28.33
N ASN A 254 15.31 3.31 -27.76
CA ASN A 254 15.96 4.58 -28.11
C ASN A 254 16.42 4.65 -29.58
N ALA A 255 16.89 3.54 -30.13
CA ALA A 255 17.41 3.47 -31.50
C ALA A 255 16.35 3.17 -32.58
N VAL A 256 15.09 2.99 -32.18
CA VAL A 256 14.01 2.56 -33.08
C VAL A 256 13.34 3.79 -33.71
N ALA A 257 13.11 3.76 -35.03
CA ALA A 257 12.52 4.88 -35.78
C ALA A 257 11.03 5.09 -35.48
N SER A 258 10.30 4.02 -35.20
CA SER A 258 8.87 4.01 -34.88
C SER A 258 8.58 2.96 -33.82
N VAL A 259 7.72 3.28 -32.86
CA VAL A 259 7.40 2.38 -31.74
C VAL A 259 5.89 2.22 -31.64
N THR A 260 5.44 0.98 -31.60
CA THR A 260 4.05 0.58 -31.41
C THR A 260 3.69 0.51 -29.91
N LEU A 261 2.39 0.51 -29.60
CA LEU A 261 1.94 0.32 -28.22
C LEU A 261 2.32 -1.05 -27.65
N ASN A 262 2.38 -2.09 -28.49
CA ASN A 262 2.76 -3.44 -28.08
C ASN A 262 4.24 -3.50 -27.70
N GLU A 263 5.14 -2.91 -28.50
CA GLU A 263 6.57 -2.85 -28.16
C GLU A 263 6.81 -2.07 -26.85
N LEU A 264 6.05 -1.00 -26.59
CA LEU A 264 6.09 -0.30 -25.30
C LEU A 264 5.59 -1.18 -24.15
N SER A 265 4.48 -1.89 -24.35
CA SER A 265 3.93 -2.82 -23.37
C SER A 265 4.91 -3.93 -23.02
N GLU A 266 5.58 -4.51 -24.02
CA GLU A 266 6.58 -5.56 -23.85
C GLU A 266 7.82 -5.05 -23.11
N ALA A 267 8.40 -3.92 -23.57
CA ALA A 267 9.60 -3.35 -22.96
C ALA A 267 9.37 -2.91 -21.50
N THR A 268 8.19 -2.33 -21.20
CA THR A 268 7.89 -1.80 -19.87
C THR A 268 7.25 -2.83 -18.93
N GLY A 269 6.57 -3.85 -19.47
CA GLY A 269 5.69 -4.77 -18.75
C GLY A 269 4.32 -4.16 -18.38
N PHE A 270 3.95 -3.03 -18.97
CA PHE A 270 2.69 -2.31 -18.65
C PHE A 270 1.57 -2.75 -19.57
N ARG A 271 0.34 -2.83 -19.06
CA ARG A 271 -0.83 -3.06 -19.90
C ARG A 271 -1.00 -1.91 -20.91
N ILE A 272 -1.49 -2.22 -22.11
CA ILE A 272 -1.76 -1.21 -23.15
C ILE A 272 -2.60 -0.02 -22.65
N PRO A 273 -3.68 -0.20 -21.85
CA PRO A 273 -4.42 0.93 -21.29
C PRO A 273 -3.57 1.84 -20.40
N ASP A 274 -2.66 1.27 -19.60
CA ASP A 274 -1.77 2.01 -18.71
C ASP A 274 -0.71 2.79 -19.51
N VAL A 275 -0.18 2.20 -20.60
CA VAL A 275 0.70 2.86 -21.57
C VAL A 275 -0.01 4.08 -22.19
N ILE A 276 -1.22 3.88 -22.71
CA ILE A 276 -2.02 4.97 -23.30
C ILE A 276 -2.28 6.08 -22.27
N GLN A 277 -2.62 5.71 -21.03
CA GLN A 277 -2.88 6.70 -19.99
C GLN A 277 -1.64 7.54 -19.67
N ALA A 278 -0.46 6.92 -19.60
CA ALA A 278 0.80 7.61 -19.38
C ALA A 278 1.20 8.51 -20.57
N LEU A 279 1.07 8.05 -21.81
CA LEU A 279 1.34 8.84 -23.01
C LEU A 279 0.41 10.07 -23.12
N LYS A 280 -0.88 9.90 -22.78
CA LYS A 280 -1.84 11.00 -22.68
C LYS A 280 -1.44 11.99 -21.58
N HIS A 281 -1.00 11.50 -20.42
CA HIS A 281 -0.55 12.34 -19.32
C HIS A 281 0.72 13.14 -19.66
N LEU A 282 1.66 12.55 -20.40
CA LEU A 282 2.85 13.22 -20.94
C LEU A 282 2.51 14.29 -21.99
N LYS A 283 1.29 14.25 -22.55
CA LYS A 283 0.87 15.08 -23.70
C LYS A 283 1.80 14.92 -24.90
N CYS A 284 2.33 13.70 -25.10
CA CYS A 284 3.25 13.38 -26.18
C CYS A 284 2.60 12.58 -27.31
N LEU A 285 1.33 12.17 -27.18
CA LEU A 285 0.60 11.43 -28.21
C LEU A 285 -0.17 12.41 -29.11
N SER A 286 0.05 12.37 -30.44
CA SER A 286 -0.86 12.91 -31.47
C SER A 286 -1.85 11.84 -31.92
N ASP A 287 -2.55 12.02 -33.05
CA ASP A 287 -3.54 11.03 -33.55
C ASP A 287 -2.93 9.63 -33.71
N THR A 288 -1.67 9.55 -34.16
CA THR A 288 -0.98 8.26 -34.39
C THR A 288 0.51 8.24 -34.01
N GLU A 289 1.08 9.35 -33.52
CA GLU A 289 2.54 9.45 -33.33
C GLU A 289 2.94 9.94 -31.93
N ILE A 290 4.13 9.52 -31.48
CA ILE A 290 4.75 10.00 -30.25
C ILE A 290 5.71 11.15 -30.57
N LYS A 291 5.44 12.32 -30.01
CA LYS A 291 6.27 13.53 -30.16
C LYS A 291 7.58 13.41 -29.37
N LEU A 292 8.63 12.89 -30.00
CA LEU A 292 9.95 12.66 -29.37
C LEU A 292 10.57 13.92 -28.75
N ASN A 293 10.31 15.10 -29.29
CA ASN A 293 10.78 16.35 -28.70
C ASN A 293 10.20 16.60 -27.29
N VAL A 294 8.94 16.24 -27.07
CA VAL A 294 8.29 16.33 -25.74
C VAL A 294 8.91 15.32 -24.79
N VAL A 295 9.12 14.08 -25.26
CA VAL A 295 9.75 12.99 -24.51
C VAL A 295 11.17 13.37 -24.06
N ARG A 296 12.04 13.80 -24.98
CA ARG A 296 13.43 14.21 -24.68
C ARG A 296 13.50 15.41 -23.73
N SER A 297 12.63 16.41 -23.91
CA SER A 297 12.53 17.56 -23.00
C SER A 297 12.08 17.13 -21.59
N TRP A 298 11.13 16.19 -21.50
CA TRP A 298 10.70 15.63 -20.23
C TRP A 298 11.81 14.81 -19.56
N ALA A 299 12.55 14.00 -20.33
CA ALA A 299 13.66 13.17 -19.86
C ALA A 299 14.72 14.01 -19.15
N ARG A 300 15.15 15.11 -19.79
CA ARG A 300 16.14 16.06 -19.23
C ARG A 300 15.65 16.70 -17.94
N ARG A 301 14.40 17.17 -17.90
CA ARG A 301 13.81 17.82 -16.71
C ARG A 301 13.70 16.86 -15.52
N ASN A 302 13.41 15.59 -15.77
CA ASN A 302 13.21 14.59 -14.72
C ASN A 302 14.46 13.74 -14.42
N LYS A 303 15.60 14.05 -15.06
CA LYS A 303 16.88 13.36 -14.87
C LYS A 303 16.74 11.83 -15.08
N VAL A 304 16.07 11.45 -16.16
CA VAL A 304 15.79 10.04 -16.50
C VAL A 304 17.08 9.21 -16.65
N SER A 305 18.17 9.83 -17.10
CA SER A 305 19.49 9.19 -17.18
C SER A 305 20.05 8.67 -15.84
N LYS A 306 19.49 9.07 -14.69
CA LYS A 306 19.84 8.49 -13.38
C LYS A 306 19.35 7.05 -13.19
N GLY A 307 18.42 6.61 -14.04
CA GLY A 307 17.80 5.30 -13.97
C GLY A 307 16.90 5.08 -12.75
N PHE A 308 16.47 3.83 -12.64
CA PHE A 308 15.52 3.32 -11.66
C PHE A 308 16.07 3.26 -10.22
N LEU A 309 15.17 3.20 -9.22
CA LEU A 309 15.53 3.21 -7.79
C LEU A 309 16.07 1.86 -7.30
N ILE A 310 15.46 0.77 -7.76
CA ILE A 310 15.88 -0.61 -7.57
C ILE A 310 17.04 -0.89 -8.51
N LYS A 311 18.07 -1.55 -7.98
CA LYS A 311 19.23 -2.00 -8.75
C LYS A 311 19.26 -3.52 -8.75
N ASP A 312 19.51 -4.09 -9.92
CA ASP A 312 19.44 -5.54 -10.12
C ASP A 312 20.46 -6.30 -9.25
N GLU A 313 21.63 -5.70 -9.01
CA GLU A 313 22.68 -6.23 -8.11
C GLU A 313 22.23 -6.49 -6.67
N TYR A 314 21.14 -5.87 -6.23
CA TYR A 314 20.57 -6.03 -4.87
C TYR A 314 19.33 -6.93 -4.83
N LEU A 315 18.87 -7.46 -5.97
CA LEU A 315 17.73 -8.37 -6.03
C LEU A 315 18.12 -9.75 -5.50
N LEU A 316 17.20 -10.35 -4.74
CA LEU A 316 17.34 -11.68 -4.15
C LEU A 316 16.11 -12.53 -4.54
N LEU A 317 15.84 -12.57 -5.85
CA LEU A 317 14.66 -13.23 -6.42
C LEU A 317 14.95 -14.68 -6.84
N ASP A 318 16.22 -15.01 -7.03
CA ASP A 318 16.68 -16.37 -7.30
C ASP A 318 16.83 -17.12 -5.97
N GLU A 319 15.82 -17.95 -5.65
CA GLU A 319 15.83 -19.11 -4.72
C GLU A 319 14.39 -19.51 -4.31
#